data_AF-A0A3M0L9Q4-F1
#
_entry.id   AF-A0A3M0L9Q4-F1
#
_cell.length_a   1.000
_cell.length_b   1.000
_cell.length_c   1.000
_cell.angle_alpha   90.00
_cell.angle_beta   90.00
_cell.angle_gamma   90.00
#
_symmetry.space_group_name_H-M   'P 1'
#
loop_
_entity.id
_entity.type
_entity.pdbx_description
1 polymer ?
#
loop_
_entity_poly.entity_id
_entity_poly.type
_entity_poly.pdbx_seq_one_letter_code
_entity_poly.pdbx_strand_id
1 'polypeptide(L)'
;MSISEDDVEKFLDGNPAFAKQYFEKKLKTESQDNNETEILFELIQDMQESINMEKVVFKTLRRIRSLIHADRCSLFMYRQRNGTPELATRLFNIQEGSTLEECLVSPDCEIVYPLDIGIVGHVAQTRKP
;
A
#
# COMPACT_ATOMS: atom_id res chain seq x y z
N MET A 1 -2.48 -48.92 6.11
CA MET A 1 -2.48 -48.75 4.64
C MET A 1 -2.15 -47.30 4.37
N SER A 2 -0.97 -47.03 3.81
CA SER A 2 -0.58 -45.70 3.34
C SER A 2 -1.14 -45.52 1.93
N ILE A 3 -1.90 -44.45 1.73
CA ILE A 3 -2.36 -44.02 0.41
C ILE A 3 -1.15 -43.51 -0.38
N SER A 4 -1.00 -43.92 -1.65
CA SER A 4 0.06 -43.44 -2.53
C SER A 4 -0.39 -42.18 -3.30
N GLU A 5 0.55 -41.37 -3.77
CA GLU A 5 0.24 -40.15 -4.55
C GLU A 5 -0.54 -40.49 -5.84
N ASP A 6 -0.16 -41.56 -6.53
CA ASP A 6 -0.86 -42.07 -7.73
C ASP A 6 -2.34 -42.44 -7.46
N ASP A 7 -2.64 -42.95 -6.25
CA ASP A 7 -4.02 -43.28 -5.87
C ASP A 7 -4.86 -42.02 -5.62
N VAL A 8 -4.22 -40.96 -5.11
CA VAL A 8 -4.87 -39.65 -4.90
C VAL A 8 -5.14 -38.98 -6.25
N GLU A 9 -4.18 -39.00 -7.18
CA GLU A 9 -4.32 -38.39 -8.50
C GLU A 9 -5.46 -39.03 -9.30
N LYS A 10 -5.48 -40.37 -9.39
CA LYS A 10 -6.59 -41.11 -10.02
C LYS A 10 -7.94 -40.81 -9.38
N PHE A 11 -7.98 -40.65 -8.06
CA PHE A 11 -9.22 -40.32 -7.35
C PHE A 11 -9.71 -38.91 -7.67
N LEU A 12 -8.80 -37.93 -7.74
CA LEU A 12 -9.15 -36.54 -8.07
C LEU A 12 -9.64 -36.42 -9.52
N ASP A 13 -8.98 -37.10 -10.46
CA ASP A 13 -9.38 -37.14 -11.88
C ASP A 13 -10.75 -37.82 -12.09
N GLY A 14 -11.02 -38.88 -11.33
CA GLY A 14 -12.30 -39.59 -11.36
C GLY A 14 -13.45 -38.83 -10.70
N ASN A 15 -13.15 -37.79 -9.90
CA ASN A 15 -14.14 -37.06 -9.10
C ASN A 15 -13.97 -35.54 -9.24
N PRO A 16 -14.21 -34.95 -10.42
CA PRO A 16 -13.96 -33.53 -10.68
C PRO A 16 -14.81 -32.59 -9.80
N ALA A 17 -16.03 -33.00 -9.43
CA ALA A 17 -16.88 -32.23 -8.52
C ALA A 17 -16.30 -32.18 -7.09
N PHE A 18 -15.74 -33.31 -6.61
CA PHE A 18 -15.08 -33.39 -5.31
C PHE A 18 -13.80 -32.56 -5.30
N ALA A 19 -12.96 -32.71 -6.33
CA ALA A 19 -11.72 -31.94 -6.49
C ALA A 19 -12.02 -30.43 -6.47
N LYS A 20 -12.99 -29.98 -7.28
CA LYS A 20 -13.42 -28.59 -7.31
C LYS A 20 -13.87 -28.10 -5.94
N GLN A 21 -14.74 -28.82 -5.26
CA GLN A 21 -15.25 -28.43 -3.94
C GLN A 21 -14.14 -28.41 -2.86
N TYR A 22 -13.22 -29.38 -2.89
CA TYR A 22 -12.11 -29.47 -1.94
C TYR A 22 -11.13 -28.30 -2.12
N PHE A 23 -10.68 -28.05 -3.35
CA PHE A 23 -9.75 -26.96 -3.65
C PHE A 23 -10.40 -25.58 -3.46
N GLU A 24 -11.66 -25.39 -3.88
CA GLU A 24 -12.39 -24.14 -3.61
C GLU A 24 -12.53 -23.86 -2.11
N LYS A 25 -12.80 -24.88 -1.28
CA LYS A 25 -12.92 -24.73 0.17
C LYS A 25 -11.57 -24.45 0.83
N LYS A 26 -10.49 -25.10 0.36
CA LYS A 26 -9.12 -24.85 0.82
C LYS A 26 -8.66 -23.43 0.48
N LEU A 27 -8.83 -23.01 -0.78
CA LEU A 27 -8.56 -21.64 -1.24
C LEU A 27 -9.35 -20.58 -0.48
N LYS A 28 -10.62 -20.87 -0.13
CA LYS A 28 -11.47 -19.98 0.68
C LYS A 28 -11.14 -19.95 2.18
N THR A 29 -10.37 -20.91 2.70
CA THR A 29 -9.99 -20.89 4.12
C THR A 29 -8.73 -20.04 4.34
N GLU A 30 -7.95 -19.83 3.28
CA GLU A 30 -6.75 -18.97 3.28
C GLU A 30 -7.08 -17.49 2.98
N SER A 31 -8.35 -17.15 2.71
CA SER A 31 -8.73 -15.84 2.18
C SER A 31 -8.71 -14.67 3.17
N GLN A 32 -8.46 -14.89 4.47
CA GLN A 32 -8.28 -13.77 5.41
C GLN A 32 -6.89 -13.14 5.31
N ASP A 33 -5.84 -13.92 5.03
CA ASP A 33 -4.47 -13.40 4.84
C ASP A 33 -4.17 -13.05 3.36
N ASN A 34 -4.95 -13.59 2.42
CA ASN A 34 -4.78 -13.30 0.99
C ASN A 34 -5.12 -11.85 0.63
N ASN A 35 -6.02 -11.19 1.36
CA ASN A 35 -6.46 -9.83 1.00
C ASN A 35 -5.32 -8.80 1.11
N GLU A 36 -4.51 -8.84 2.17
CA GLU A 36 -3.40 -7.89 2.34
C GLU A 36 -2.29 -8.11 1.31
N THR A 37 -1.98 -9.37 1.02
CA THR A 37 -0.97 -9.76 0.02
C THR A 37 -1.42 -9.39 -1.39
N GLU A 38 -2.69 -9.59 -1.71
CA GLU A 38 -3.30 -9.20 -2.99
C GLU A 38 -3.30 -7.69 -3.18
N ILE A 39 -3.69 -6.92 -2.14
CA ILE A 39 -3.62 -5.46 -2.14
C ILE A 39 -2.18 -4.96 -2.32
N LEU A 40 -1.21 -5.60 -1.67
CA LEU A 40 0.21 -5.25 -1.81
C LEU A 40 0.71 -5.53 -3.23
N PHE A 41 0.33 -6.66 -3.81
CA PHE A 41 0.71 -7.03 -5.17
C PHE A 41 0.11 -6.07 -6.21
N GLU A 42 -1.18 -5.75 -6.08
CA GLU A 42 -1.87 -4.76 -6.92
C GLU A 42 -1.19 -3.38 -6.84
N LEU A 43 -0.75 -2.99 -5.64
CA LEU A 43 0.00 -1.75 -5.42
C LEU A 43 1.34 -1.75 -6.14
N ILE A 44 2.10 -2.84 -6.08
CA ILE A 44 3.39 -2.97 -6.80
C ILE A 44 3.18 -2.87 -8.31
N GLN A 45 2.15 -3.51 -8.84
CA GLN A 45 1.83 -3.46 -10.27
C GLN A 45 1.46 -2.04 -10.73
N ASP A 46 0.58 -1.36 -9.97
CA ASP A 46 0.16 0.02 -10.27
C ASP A 46 1.34 1.01 -10.29
N MET A 47 2.38 0.76 -9.48
CA MET A 47 3.60 1.56 -9.44
C MET A 47 4.46 1.41 -10.70
N GLN A 48 4.38 0.28 -11.41
CA GLN A 48 5.19 0.01 -12.60
C GLN A 48 4.57 0.56 -13.90
N GLU A 49 3.25 0.70 -13.96
CA GLU A 49 2.53 0.98 -15.22
C GLU A 49 2.30 2.47 -15.52
N SER A 50 2.63 3.40 -14.63
CA SER A 50 2.15 4.79 -14.74
C SER A 50 3.25 5.86 -14.81
N ILE A 51 3.02 6.84 -15.69
CA ILE A 51 3.95 7.94 -16.01
C ILE A 51 3.90 9.06 -14.96
N ASN A 52 2.79 9.18 -14.21
CA ASN A 52 2.60 10.26 -13.23
C ASN A 52 2.88 9.76 -11.80
N MET A 53 4.05 10.11 -11.27
CA MET A 53 4.48 9.71 -9.92
C MET A 53 3.54 10.19 -8.81
N GLU A 54 2.91 11.36 -8.93
CA GLU A 54 2.03 11.88 -7.88
C GLU A 54 0.74 11.07 -7.78
N LYS A 55 0.20 10.66 -8.93
CA LYS A 55 -0.96 9.77 -9.00
C LYS A 55 -0.65 8.40 -8.39
N VAL A 56 0.55 7.87 -8.65
CA VAL A 56 1.02 6.61 -8.04
C VAL A 56 1.07 6.72 -6.53
N VAL A 57 1.80 7.71 -6.03
CA VAL A 57 2.02 7.89 -4.59
C VAL A 57 0.70 8.13 -3.87
N PHE A 58 -0.22 8.89 -4.47
CA PHE A 58 -1.56 9.07 -3.93
C PHE A 58 -2.35 7.76 -3.82
N LYS A 59 -2.40 6.95 -4.89
CA LYS A 59 -3.05 5.62 -4.85
C LYS A 59 -2.43 4.73 -3.78
N THR A 60 -1.09 4.69 -3.73
CA THR A 60 -0.33 3.91 -2.75
C THR A 60 -0.67 4.33 -1.32
N LEU A 61 -0.68 5.64 -1.04
CA LEU A 61 -1.03 6.15 0.29
C LEU A 61 -2.48 5.86 0.68
N ARG A 62 -3.43 5.91 -0.27
CA ARG A 62 -4.82 5.50 -0.02
C ARG A 62 -4.94 4.02 0.35
N ARG A 63 -4.23 3.14 -0.36
CA ARG A 63 -4.20 1.70 -0.04
C ARG A 63 -3.54 1.44 1.32
N ILE A 64 -2.38 2.05 1.59
CA ILE A 64 -1.68 1.93 2.88
C ILE A 64 -2.57 2.41 4.02
N ARG A 65 -3.25 3.55 3.88
CA ARG A 65 -4.21 4.06 4.88
C ARG A 65 -5.27 3.02 5.22
N SER A 66 -5.82 2.35 4.20
CA SER A 66 -6.81 1.28 4.37
C SER A 66 -6.21 0.07 5.10
N LEU A 67 -4.97 -0.30 4.77
CA LEU A 67 -4.27 -1.44 5.36
C LEU A 67 -3.94 -1.22 6.85
N ILE A 68 -3.49 -0.01 7.22
CA ILE A 68 -3.13 0.33 8.61
C ILE A 68 -4.33 0.85 9.44
N HIS A 69 -5.53 0.86 8.87
CA HIS A 69 -6.75 1.42 9.48
C HIS A 69 -6.59 2.85 10.05
N ALA A 70 -5.81 3.70 9.36
CA ALA A 70 -5.66 5.10 9.76
C ALA A 70 -6.81 5.96 9.25
N ASP A 71 -7.17 7.05 9.96
CA ASP A 71 -8.16 8.01 9.45
C ASP A 71 -7.61 8.79 8.24
N ARG A 72 -6.39 9.33 8.39
CA ARG A 72 -5.74 10.23 7.43
C ARG A 72 -4.27 9.91 7.22
N CYS A 73 -3.75 10.23 6.04
CA CYS A 73 -2.31 10.20 5.76
C CYS A 73 -1.85 11.45 4.97
N SER A 74 -0.56 11.75 5.03
CA SER A 74 0.05 12.92 4.37
C SER A 74 1.51 12.64 4.03
N LEU A 75 2.02 13.35 3.03
CA LEU A 75 3.38 13.19 2.51
C LEU A 75 4.12 14.53 2.53
N PHE A 76 5.32 14.49 3.11
CA PHE A 76 6.26 15.60 3.16
C PHE A 76 7.49 15.26 2.33
N MET A 77 7.94 16.21 1.52
CA MET A 77 9.13 16.11 0.68
C MET A 77 10.28 16.88 1.31
N TYR A 78 11.44 16.24 1.36
CA TYR A 78 12.67 16.91 1.76
C TYR A 78 13.23 17.75 0.61
N ARG A 79 13.61 18.99 0.90
CA ARG A 79 14.37 19.85 -0.03
C ARG A 79 15.34 20.73 0.73
N GLN A 80 16.30 21.33 0.02
CA GLN A 80 17.28 22.23 0.61
C GLN A 80 17.31 23.54 -0.18
N ARG A 81 17.06 24.67 0.50
CA ARG A 81 17.11 26.02 -0.07
C ARG A 81 18.24 26.80 0.58
N ASN A 82 19.19 27.30 -0.20
CA ASN A 82 20.33 28.08 0.29
C ASN A 82 21.11 27.39 1.43
N GLY A 83 21.29 26.08 1.35
CA GLY A 83 21.98 25.29 2.37
C GLY A 83 21.11 24.93 3.59
N THR A 84 19.92 25.51 3.74
CA THR A 84 18.99 25.20 4.84
C THR A 84 18.06 24.06 4.41
N PRO A 85 18.07 22.92 5.10
CA PRO A 85 17.17 21.81 4.81
C PRO A 85 15.77 22.10 5.36
N GLU A 86 14.75 21.71 4.62
CA GLU A 86 13.33 21.88 4.97
C GLU A 86 12.47 20.74 4.43
N LEU A 87 11.31 20.54 5.05
CA LEU A 87 10.31 19.55 4.68
C LEU A 87 9.05 20.28 4.24
N ALA A 88 8.56 20.03 3.03
CA ALA A 88 7.39 20.69 2.47
C ALA A 88 6.28 19.68 2.17
N THR A 89 5.03 19.99 2.48
CA THR A 89 3.87 19.14 2.13
C THR A 89 3.72 19.00 0.63
N ARG A 90 3.62 17.77 0.11
CA ARG A 90 3.27 17.51 -1.30
C ARG A 90 1.85 16.97 -1.46
N LEU A 91 1.47 16.03 -0.59
CA LEU A 91 0.12 15.49 -0.48
C LEU A 91 -0.35 15.67 0.96
N PHE A 92 -1.54 16.21 1.16
CA PHE A 92 -2.05 16.48 2.49
C PHE A 92 -3.47 15.97 2.68
N ASN A 93 -3.75 15.50 3.91
CA ASN A 93 -5.08 15.10 4.36
C ASN A 93 -5.80 14.09 3.44
N ILE A 94 -5.09 13.05 3.02
CA ILE A 94 -5.68 11.95 2.25
C ILE A 94 -6.59 11.16 3.18
N GLN A 95 -7.85 10.97 2.76
CA GLN A 95 -8.88 10.27 3.51
C GLN A 95 -9.69 9.36 2.59
N GLU A 96 -10.66 8.63 3.15
CA GLU A 96 -11.55 7.80 2.34
C GLU A 96 -12.38 8.66 1.37
N GLY A 97 -12.44 8.24 0.10
CA GLY A 97 -13.18 8.96 -0.94
C GLY A 97 -12.49 10.22 -1.48
N SER A 98 -11.35 10.67 -0.93
CA SER A 98 -10.67 11.87 -1.44
C SER A 98 -10.13 11.68 -2.86
N THR A 99 -10.09 12.77 -3.63
CA THR A 99 -9.51 12.79 -4.98
C THR A 99 -8.05 13.25 -4.96
N LEU A 100 -7.32 13.03 -6.06
CA LEU A 100 -5.92 13.47 -6.14
C LEU A 100 -5.85 14.99 -6.11
N GLU A 101 -6.73 15.66 -6.84
CA GLU A 101 -6.78 17.11 -7.00
C GLU A 101 -7.01 17.82 -5.67
N GLU A 102 -7.84 17.26 -4.79
CA GLU A 102 -8.10 17.79 -3.44
C GLU A 102 -6.90 17.66 -2.50
N CYS A 103 -6.15 16.57 -2.62
CA CYS A 103 -5.03 16.25 -1.73
C CYS A 103 -3.70 16.81 -2.21
N LEU A 104 -3.61 17.23 -3.48
CA LEU A 104 -2.39 17.77 -4.06
C LEU A 104 -2.17 19.21 -3.59
N VAL A 105 -1.02 19.45 -2.96
CA VAL A 105 -0.67 20.79 -2.47
C VAL A 105 0.09 21.56 -3.54
N SER A 106 -0.35 22.77 -3.87
CA SER A 106 0.38 23.69 -4.76
C SER A 106 1.59 24.29 -4.03
N PRO A 107 2.73 24.52 -4.70
CA PRO A 107 3.92 25.16 -4.12
C PRO A 107 3.65 26.47 -3.36
N ASP A 108 2.66 27.24 -3.78
CA ASP A 108 2.30 28.53 -3.16
C ASP A 108 1.53 28.36 -1.83
N CYS A 109 1.01 27.16 -1.56
CA CYS A 109 0.20 26.84 -0.38
C CYS A 109 0.81 25.72 0.48
N GLU A 110 2.10 25.41 0.30
CA GLU A 110 2.79 24.36 1.06
C GLU A 110 3.00 24.75 2.52
N ILE A 111 2.80 23.78 3.42
CA ILE A 111 3.25 23.88 4.80
C ILE A 111 4.71 23.43 4.84
N VAL A 112 5.59 24.27 5.38
CA VAL A 112 7.03 24.04 5.45
C VAL A 112 7.47 23.90 6.90
N TYR A 113 8.21 22.83 7.19
CA TYR A 113 8.84 22.58 8.48
C TYR A 113 10.37 22.62 8.34
N PRO A 114 11.07 23.38 9.20
CA PRO A 114 12.51 23.22 9.34
C PRO A 114 12.82 21.91 10.09
N LEU A 115 14.05 21.40 9.95
CA LEU A 115 14.41 20.09 10.52
C LEU A 115 14.45 20.07 12.06
N ASP A 116 14.68 21.21 12.69
CA ASP A 116 14.80 21.35 14.14
C ASP A 116 13.46 21.52 14.87
N ILE A 117 12.33 21.52 14.14
CA ILE A 117 11.00 21.72 14.73
C ILE A 117 10.04 20.57 14.36
N GLY A 118 9.30 20.11 15.36
CA GLY A 118 8.20 19.17 15.20
C GLY A 118 8.63 17.73 15.01
N ILE A 119 7.64 16.83 15.01
CA ILE A 119 7.86 15.38 14.88
C ILE A 119 8.48 15.05 13.52
N VAL A 120 7.99 15.70 12.45
CA VAL A 120 8.48 15.47 11.08
C VAL A 120 9.95 15.87 10.96
N GLY A 121 10.35 17.00 11.54
CA GLY A 121 11.75 17.43 11.62
C GLY A 121 12.61 16.45 12.41
N HIS A 122 12.14 16.01 13.58
CA HIS A 122 12.84 15.03 14.42
C HIS A 122 13.10 13.69 13.69
N VAL A 123 12.09 13.15 13.01
CA VAL A 123 12.21 11.92 12.21
C VAL A 123 13.24 12.11 11.08
N ALA A 124 13.21 13.26 10.39
CA ALA A 124 14.18 13.55 9.32
C ALA A 124 15.62 13.67 9.85
N GLN A 125 15.83 14.25 11.03
CA GLN A 125 17.15 14.36 11.65
C GLN A 125 17.68 13.01 12.15
N THR A 126 16.83 12.23 12.82
CA THR A 126 17.24 10.97 13.47
C THR A 126 17.29 9.79 12.50
N ARG A 127 16.62 9.90 11.35
CA ARG A 127 16.43 8.82 10.35
C ARG A 127 15.82 7.56 10.98
N LYS A 128 14.97 7.74 11.98
CA LYS A 128 14.25 6.68 12.69
C LYS A 128 12.75 6.95 12.65
N PRO A 129 11.92 5.91 12.49
CA PRO A 129 10.47 6.02 12.58
C PRO A 129 10.02 6.39 14.00
#